data_AF-A0A5C4LGQ7-F1
#
_entry.id   AF-A0A5C4LGQ7-F1
#
_cell.length_a   1.000
_cell.length_b   1.000
_cell.length_c   1.000
_cell.angle_alpha   90.00
_cell.angle_beta   90.00
_cell.angle_gamma   90.00
#
_symmetry.space_group_name_H-M   'P 1'
#
loop_
_entity.id
_entity.type
_entity.pdbx_description
1 polymer ?
#
loop_
_entity_poly.entity_id
_entity_poly.type
_entity_poly.pdbx_seq_one_letter_code
_entity_poly.pdbx_strand_id
1 'polypeptide(L)'
;MSHLTPLSARTVAISISESADMAILGLAEEHLRDAMAEVVRHLLAMGARLAYAGDLRDEGFTALLVELVARHRRAAPTDDEPAGVVSYLSWPVHAGCRGQDIQKVARELKGVAEVRCLDLDGRDIPLDTLAPEPYDATSEQWGTGLTAMRSALTKATDARVVLGGRVAGYKGRMPGIAEETLFALHANQPIFILGGFGGCARDIAVDLGLVPAEGGSCEWAGREAFKRMTPSSLNNGLTEDENRTLARTAHIDQAVTLVLRGMLKQAQVLHNQSVSVAQA
;
A
#
# COMPACT_ATOMS: atom_id res chain seq x y z
N MET A 1 -25.99 -14.64 13.65
CA MET A 1 -24.55 -15.00 13.69
C MET A 1 -23.86 -14.10 12.68
N SER A 2 -23.09 -13.10 13.11
CA SER A 2 -22.31 -12.29 12.19
C SER A 2 -21.26 -13.19 11.56
N HIS A 3 -21.41 -13.50 10.28
CA HIS A 3 -20.34 -14.16 9.54
C HIS A 3 -19.18 -13.17 9.48
N LEU A 4 -18.16 -13.36 10.34
CA LEU A 4 -16.88 -12.67 10.21
C LEU A 4 -16.37 -12.94 8.79
N THR A 5 -16.20 -11.89 8.01
CA THR A 5 -15.65 -12.04 6.66
C THR A 5 -14.19 -12.48 6.76
N PRO A 6 -13.65 -13.20 5.76
CA PRO A 6 -12.35 -13.87 5.91
C PRO A 6 -11.16 -12.94 6.20
N LEU A 7 -11.25 -11.65 5.86
CA LEU A 7 -10.19 -10.67 6.06
C LEU A 7 -10.53 -9.62 7.14
N SER A 8 -11.56 -9.83 7.96
CA SER A 8 -12.02 -8.85 8.97
C SER A 8 -10.97 -8.42 9.99
N ALA A 9 -9.93 -9.23 10.20
CA ALA A 9 -8.82 -8.96 11.11
C ALA A 9 -7.53 -8.57 10.39
N ARG A 10 -7.59 -8.19 9.10
CA ARG A 10 -6.41 -7.87 8.28
C ARG A 10 -6.38 -6.42 7.87
N THR A 11 -5.22 -5.81 8.02
CA THR A 11 -4.90 -4.51 7.46
C THR A 11 -3.97 -4.68 6.26
N VAL A 12 -4.44 -4.32 5.07
CA VAL A 12 -3.67 -4.44 3.83
C VAL A 12 -3.14 -3.07 3.42
N ALA A 13 -1.82 -2.97 3.30
CA ALA A 13 -1.16 -1.78 2.77
C ALA A 13 -1.33 -1.74 1.24
N ILE A 14 -1.70 -0.59 0.69
CA ILE A 14 -1.65 -0.39 -0.76
C ILE A 14 -0.52 0.56 -1.12
N SER A 15 0.38 0.10 -1.97
CA SER A 15 1.55 0.84 -2.43
C SER A 15 1.37 1.16 -3.91
N ILE A 16 0.96 2.39 -4.20
CA ILE A 16 0.63 2.86 -5.55
C ILE A 16 1.13 4.27 -5.81
N SER A 17 1.68 4.47 -7.01
CA SER A 17 2.01 5.77 -7.58
C SER A 17 2.05 5.65 -9.10
N GLU A 18 1.99 6.77 -9.79
CA GLU A 18 2.02 6.89 -11.24
C GLU A 18 3.29 6.25 -11.83
N SER A 19 3.17 5.65 -13.02
CA SER A 19 4.26 5.00 -13.75
C SER A 19 4.43 5.69 -15.10
N ALA A 20 5.66 6.08 -15.44
CA ALA A 20 5.95 6.82 -16.67
C ALA A 20 5.98 5.91 -17.92
N ASP A 21 6.21 4.61 -17.72
CA ASP A 21 6.35 3.59 -18.75
C ASP A 21 5.02 2.91 -19.12
N MET A 22 3.89 3.30 -18.51
CA MET A 22 2.57 2.74 -18.82
C MET A 22 2.22 2.82 -20.32
N ALA A 23 2.53 3.93 -20.98
CA ALA A 23 2.23 4.13 -22.40
C ALA A 23 2.97 3.11 -23.30
N ILE A 24 4.20 2.72 -22.92
CA ILE A 24 4.99 1.71 -23.64
C ILE A 24 4.33 0.32 -23.51
N LEU A 25 3.63 0.08 -22.40
CA LEU A 25 2.86 -1.13 -22.15
C LEU A 25 1.45 -1.09 -22.78
N GLY A 26 1.11 -0.03 -23.52
CA GLY A 26 -0.22 0.16 -24.08
C GLY A 26 -1.28 0.52 -23.03
N LEU A 27 -0.85 1.03 -21.88
CA LEU A 27 -1.71 1.40 -20.75
C LEU A 27 -1.72 2.92 -20.56
N ALA A 28 -2.79 3.40 -19.96
CA ALA A 28 -3.00 4.79 -19.54
C ALA A 28 -3.27 4.83 -18.03
N GLU A 29 -3.10 5.99 -17.40
CA GLU A 29 -3.21 6.17 -15.94
C GLU A 29 -4.56 5.64 -15.38
N GLU A 30 -5.62 5.73 -16.17
CA GLU A 30 -6.95 5.22 -15.83
C GLU A 30 -6.92 3.72 -15.54
N HIS A 31 -6.12 2.93 -16.27
CA HIS A 31 -5.99 1.49 -16.02
C HIS A 31 -5.37 1.19 -14.65
N LEU A 32 -4.41 2.01 -14.22
CA LEU A 32 -3.80 1.88 -12.89
C LEU A 32 -4.81 2.26 -11.79
N ARG A 33 -5.60 3.31 -12.01
CA ARG A 33 -6.68 3.73 -11.10
C ARG A 33 -7.79 2.68 -11.01
N ASP A 34 -8.18 2.09 -12.14
CA ASP A 34 -9.21 1.05 -12.19
C ASP A 34 -8.75 -0.24 -11.52
N ALA A 35 -7.50 -0.65 -11.75
CA ALA A 35 -6.92 -1.82 -11.10
C ALA A 35 -6.86 -1.64 -9.58
N MET A 36 -6.40 -0.47 -9.13
CA MET A 36 -6.41 -0.09 -7.73
C MET A 36 -7.83 -0.17 -7.14
N ALA A 37 -8.79 0.45 -7.82
CA ALA A 37 -10.15 0.52 -7.35
C ALA A 37 -10.77 -0.87 -7.23
N GLU A 38 -10.54 -1.75 -8.20
CA GLU A 38 -11.11 -3.09 -8.19
C GLU A 38 -10.50 -4.00 -7.14
N VAL A 39 -9.18 -3.94 -6.94
CA VAL A 39 -8.51 -4.65 -5.84
C VAL A 39 -9.05 -4.18 -4.50
N VAL A 40 -9.15 -2.86 -4.31
CA VAL A 40 -9.66 -2.26 -3.06
C VAL A 40 -11.11 -2.64 -2.80
N ARG A 41 -12.00 -2.56 -3.79
CA ARG A 41 -13.43 -2.96 -3.64
C ARG A 41 -13.55 -4.39 -3.13
N HIS A 42 -12.78 -5.30 -3.71
CA HIS A 42 -12.80 -6.70 -3.31
C HIS A 42 -12.20 -6.93 -1.92
N LEU A 43 -11.10 -6.26 -1.57
CA LEU A 43 -10.53 -6.34 -0.22
C LEU A 43 -11.53 -5.85 0.84
N LEU A 44 -12.20 -4.72 0.58
CA LEU A 44 -13.24 -4.18 1.46
C LEU A 44 -14.43 -5.14 1.56
N ALA A 45 -14.87 -5.75 0.46
CA ALA A 45 -15.95 -6.74 0.46
C ALA A 45 -15.63 -8.00 1.29
N MET A 46 -14.36 -8.32 1.44
CA MET A 46 -13.87 -9.38 2.32
C MET A 46 -13.60 -8.91 3.75
N GLY A 47 -13.91 -7.65 4.05
CA GLY A 47 -13.78 -6.99 5.36
C GLY A 47 -12.37 -6.54 5.72
N ALA A 48 -11.44 -6.49 4.78
CA ALA A 48 -10.10 -5.99 5.07
C ALA A 48 -10.15 -4.50 5.42
N ARG A 49 -9.32 -4.10 6.38
CA ARG A 49 -8.95 -2.71 6.61
C ARG A 49 -7.82 -2.34 5.64
N LEU A 50 -7.79 -1.09 5.17
CA LEU A 50 -6.76 -0.61 4.27
C LEU A 50 -5.79 0.33 5.00
N ALA A 51 -4.55 0.37 4.55
CA ALA A 51 -3.59 1.36 4.98
C ALA A 51 -2.87 1.97 3.79
N TYR A 52 -2.68 3.29 3.81
CA TYR A 52 -2.08 4.03 2.70
C TYR A 52 -1.12 5.10 3.20
N ALA A 53 0.06 5.16 2.60
CA ALA A 53 1.03 6.23 2.78
C ALA A 53 0.94 7.18 1.59
N GLY A 54 0.54 8.43 1.82
CA GLY A 54 0.32 9.37 0.73
C GLY A 54 0.20 10.81 1.21
N ASP A 55 -0.37 11.63 0.34
CA ASP A 55 -0.74 13.02 0.61
C ASP A 55 -2.26 13.20 0.55
N LEU A 56 -2.73 14.40 0.91
CA LEU A 56 -4.15 14.78 0.89
C LEU A 56 -4.50 15.63 -0.34
N ARG A 57 -3.78 15.44 -1.46
CA ARG A 57 -4.05 16.22 -2.68
C ARG A 57 -5.37 15.80 -3.31
N ASP A 58 -6.05 16.78 -3.91
CA ASP A 58 -7.24 16.53 -4.71
C ASP A 58 -6.92 15.60 -5.89
N GLU A 59 -7.89 14.75 -6.25
CA GLU A 59 -7.80 13.73 -7.31
C GLU A 59 -6.68 12.67 -7.14
N GLY A 60 -5.96 12.68 -6.01
CA GLY A 60 -4.96 11.68 -5.65
C GLY A 60 -5.55 10.31 -5.25
N PHE A 61 -4.67 9.33 -5.06
CA PHE A 61 -5.07 7.98 -4.64
C PHE A 61 -5.70 7.94 -3.24
N THR A 62 -5.33 8.86 -2.34
CA THR A 62 -6.00 8.99 -1.03
C THR A 62 -7.48 9.34 -1.19
N ALA A 63 -7.81 10.30 -2.07
CA ALA A 63 -9.19 10.68 -2.34
C ALA A 63 -9.99 9.51 -2.94
N LEU A 64 -9.39 8.78 -3.90
CA LEU A 64 -9.98 7.57 -4.47
C LEU A 64 -10.26 6.49 -3.41
N LEU A 65 -9.30 6.23 -2.51
CA LEU A 65 -9.46 5.26 -1.42
C LEU A 65 -10.61 5.64 -0.48
N VAL A 66 -10.65 6.90 -0.05
CA VAL A 66 -11.73 7.42 0.79
C VAL A 66 -13.09 7.24 0.11
N GLU A 67 -13.19 7.57 -1.18
CA GLU A 67 -14.42 7.42 -1.95
C GLU A 67 -14.88 5.95 -2.01
N LEU A 68 -13.95 5.03 -2.27
CA LEU A 68 -14.25 3.59 -2.33
C LEU A 68 -14.74 3.06 -0.98
N VAL A 69 -14.11 3.46 0.13
CA VAL A 69 -14.54 3.07 1.48
C VAL A 69 -15.90 3.65 1.81
N ALA A 70 -16.14 4.93 1.50
CA ALA A 70 -17.42 5.58 1.71
C ALA A 70 -18.57 4.88 0.96
N ARG A 71 -18.34 4.47 -0.30
CA ARG A 71 -19.32 3.74 -1.12
C ARG A 71 -19.52 2.29 -0.67
N HIS A 72 -18.49 1.66 -0.12
CA HIS A 72 -18.58 0.26 0.31
C HIS A 72 -19.43 0.07 1.57
N ARG A 73 -19.43 1.05 2.46
CA ARG A 73 -20.13 0.95 3.73
C ARG A 73 -21.64 0.90 3.55
N ARG A 74 -22.26 -0.12 4.15
CA ARG A 74 -23.70 -0.35 4.10
C ARG A 74 -24.49 0.34 5.22
N ALA A 75 -23.80 0.77 6.28
CA ALA A 75 -24.40 1.38 7.47
C ALA A 75 -23.66 2.66 7.87
N ALA A 76 -24.35 3.52 8.64
CA ALA A 76 -23.76 4.70 9.23
C ALA A 76 -22.63 4.30 10.22
N PRO A 77 -21.54 5.08 10.32
CA PRO A 77 -20.45 4.78 11.24
C PRO A 77 -20.97 4.71 12.66
N THR A 78 -20.69 3.62 13.37
CA THR A 78 -20.78 3.58 14.84
C THR A 78 -19.43 3.99 15.42
N ASP A 79 -19.41 4.55 16.63
CA ASP A 79 -18.15 4.96 17.27
C ASP A 79 -17.21 3.77 17.56
N ASP A 80 -17.73 2.54 17.57
CA ASP A 80 -16.97 1.31 17.85
C ASP A 80 -16.38 0.64 16.60
N GLU A 81 -16.80 1.02 15.37
CA GLU A 81 -16.32 0.37 14.15
C GLU A 81 -15.07 1.09 13.60
N PRO A 82 -13.93 0.38 13.42
CA PRO A 82 -12.72 0.99 12.92
C PRO A 82 -12.90 1.55 11.50
N ALA A 83 -12.21 2.66 11.23
CA ALA A 83 -12.18 3.25 9.89
C ALA A 83 -11.71 2.23 8.84
N GLY A 84 -12.38 2.18 7.69
CA GLY A 84 -12.08 1.23 6.62
C GLY A 84 -10.70 1.47 5.98
N VAL A 85 -10.15 2.67 6.13
CA VAL A 85 -8.78 3.02 5.72
C VAL A 85 -8.06 3.84 6.80
N VAL A 86 -6.76 3.64 6.93
CA VAL A 86 -5.85 4.51 7.68
C VAL A 86 -4.90 5.20 6.71
N SER A 87 -4.96 6.53 6.67
CA SER A 87 -4.05 7.38 5.90
C SER A 87 -2.90 7.84 6.80
N TYR A 88 -1.69 7.44 6.47
CA TYR A 88 -0.47 7.85 7.14
C TYR A 88 0.16 9.02 6.40
N LEU A 89 0.35 10.13 7.10
CA LEU A 89 1.04 11.32 6.63
C LEU A 89 2.42 11.39 7.29
N SER A 90 3.46 11.35 6.47
CA SER A 90 4.84 11.57 6.95
C SER A 90 5.02 13.01 7.45
N TRP A 91 5.96 13.21 8.37
CA TRP A 91 6.31 14.54 8.88
C TRP A 91 6.44 15.64 7.81
N PRO A 92 7.26 15.50 6.76
CA PRO A 92 7.42 16.55 5.74
C PRO A 92 6.15 16.83 4.94
N VAL A 93 5.19 15.89 4.88
CA VAL A 93 3.90 16.09 4.20
C VAL A 93 2.98 16.94 5.08
N HIS A 94 2.78 16.54 6.34
CA HIS A 94 1.85 17.27 7.21
C HIS A 94 2.45 18.58 7.74
N ALA A 95 3.77 18.67 7.91
CA ALA A 95 4.46 19.91 8.25
C ALA A 95 4.36 20.95 7.12
N GLY A 96 4.21 20.54 5.85
CA GLY A 96 4.00 21.44 4.72
C GLY A 96 2.56 21.99 4.61
N CYS A 97 1.67 21.63 5.52
CA CYS A 97 0.29 22.11 5.58
C CYS A 97 0.05 22.87 6.89
N ARG A 98 -1.02 23.66 6.95
CA ARG A 98 -1.50 24.19 8.23
C ARG A 98 -2.16 23.06 9.00
N GLY A 99 -1.81 22.91 10.28
CA GLY A 99 -2.41 21.90 11.16
C GLY A 99 -3.94 21.96 11.19
N GLN A 100 -4.52 23.16 11.11
CA GLN A 100 -5.98 23.36 11.05
C GLN A 100 -6.63 22.74 9.81
N ASP A 101 -5.95 22.75 8.66
CA ASP A 101 -6.47 22.17 7.42
C ASP A 101 -6.49 20.64 7.54
N ILE A 102 -5.43 20.04 8.09
CA ILE A 102 -5.37 18.60 8.36
C ILE A 102 -6.44 18.19 9.37
N GLN A 103 -6.62 18.96 10.45
CA GLN A 103 -7.69 18.72 11.43
C GLN A 103 -9.09 18.82 10.82
N LYS A 104 -9.29 19.73 9.86
CA LYS A 104 -10.55 19.85 9.11
C LYS A 104 -10.78 18.59 8.27
N VAL A 105 -9.79 18.18 7.47
CA VAL A 105 -9.88 16.96 6.65
C VAL A 105 -10.13 15.73 7.53
N ALA A 106 -9.40 15.57 8.63
CA ALA A 106 -9.59 14.44 9.54
C ALA A 106 -11.01 14.39 10.15
N ARG A 107 -11.64 15.55 10.41
CA ARG A 107 -13.04 15.62 10.87
C ARG A 107 -14.03 15.26 9.78
N GLU A 108 -13.81 15.72 8.55
CA GLU A 108 -14.66 15.40 7.39
C GLU A 108 -14.59 13.92 7.02
N LEU A 109 -13.43 13.31 7.22
CA LEU A 109 -13.19 11.88 6.99
C LEU A 109 -13.61 10.99 8.16
N LYS A 110 -14.06 11.56 9.29
CA LYS A 110 -14.41 10.79 10.49
C LYS A 110 -15.41 9.70 10.14
N GLY A 111 -15.13 8.50 10.63
CA GLY A 111 -15.86 7.30 10.28
C GLY A 111 -15.24 6.63 9.07
N VAL A 112 -15.08 7.29 7.93
CA VAL A 112 -14.61 6.67 6.67
C VAL A 112 -13.11 6.34 6.72
N ALA A 113 -12.29 7.32 7.08
CA ALA A 113 -10.84 7.20 7.13
C ALA A 113 -10.27 7.75 8.45
N GLU A 114 -9.23 7.09 8.95
CA GLU A 114 -8.42 7.59 10.06
C GLU A 114 -7.19 8.29 9.48
N VAL A 115 -6.93 9.53 9.89
CA VAL A 115 -5.73 10.28 9.49
C VAL A 115 -4.71 10.23 10.63
N ARG A 116 -3.52 9.70 10.35
CA ARG A 116 -2.39 9.64 11.29
C ARG A 116 -1.22 10.48 10.79
N CYS A 117 -0.78 11.43 11.60
CA CYS A 117 0.41 12.23 11.32
C CYS A 117 1.59 11.65 12.09
N LEU A 118 2.71 11.40 11.43
CA LEU A 118 3.90 10.83 12.07
C LEU A 118 5.03 11.85 12.19
N ASP A 119 5.82 11.77 13.26
CA ASP A 119 7.06 12.54 13.41
C ASP A 119 8.21 11.96 12.54
N LEU A 120 9.38 12.59 12.60
CA LEU A 120 10.59 12.13 11.88
C LEU A 120 11.10 10.76 12.34
N ASP A 121 10.67 10.29 13.52
CA ASP A 121 11.00 8.97 14.07
C ASP A 121 9.88 7.94 13.80
N GLY A 122 8.78 8.33 13.15
CA GLY A 122 7.65 7.47 12.82
C GLY A 122 6.67 7.26 13.98
N ARG A 123 6.67 8.14 14.98
CA ARG A 123 5.71 8.12 16.10
C ARG A 123 4.49 8.97 15.78
N ASP A 124 3.33 8.54 16.25
CA ASP A 124 2.08 9.28 16.09
C ASP A 124 2.15 10.65 16.80
N ILE A 125 1.82 11.71 16.06
CA ILE A 125 1.62 13.07 16.56
C ILE A 125 0.12 13.31 16.67
N PRO A 126 -0.40 13.70 17.86
CA PRO A 126 -1.79 14.13 18.02
C PRO A 126 -2.14 15.30 17.10
N LEU A 127 -3.28 15.21 16.40
CA LEU A 127 -3.67 16.20 15.39
C LEU A 127 -3.81 17.63 15.96
N ASP A 128 -4.14 17.76 17.24
CA ASP A 128 -4.26 19.03 17.97
C ASP A 128 -2.92 19.70 18.30
N THR A 129 -1.81 18.97 18.17
CA THR A 129 -0.45 19.47 18.39
C THR A 129 0.29 19.86 17.10
N LEU A 130 -0.37 19.73 15.94
CA LEU A 130 0.20 20.10 14.65
C LEU A 130 0.51 21.59 14.55
N ALA A 131 1.58 21.93 13.84
CA ALA A 131 2.03 23.30 13.67
C ALA A 131 0.96 24.16 12.96
N PRO A 132 0.73 25.41 13.40
CA PRO A 132 -0.29 26.27 12.81
C PRO A 132 0.11 26.76 11.42
N GLU A 133 1.41 26.96 11.18
CA GLU A 133 1.94 27.43 9.90
C GLU A 133 2.76 26.34 9.20
N PRO A 134 2.75 26.33 7.86
CA PRO A 134 3.54 25.38 7.08
C PRO A 134 5.04 25.58 7.29
N TYR A 135 5.77 24.48 7.19
CA TYR A 135 7.21 24.40 7.23
C TYR A 135 7.74 23.70 5.98
N ASP A 136 8.68 24.36 5.30
CA ASP A 136 9.35 23.80 4.13
C ASP A 136 10.47 22.84 4.57
N ALA A 137 10.16 21.54 4.55
CA ALA A 137 11.11 20.50 4.91
C ALA A 137 12.30 20.39 3.94
N THR A 138 13.50 20.20 4.49
CA THR A 138 14.71 19.94 3.70
C THR A 138 14.66 18.57 3.03
N SER A 139 15.48 18.35 1.99
CA SER A 139 15.58 17.04 1.32
C SER A 139 15.95 15.90 2.28
N GLU A 140 16.77 16.19 3.30
CA GLU A 140 17.11 15.22 4.34
C GLU A 140 15.91 14.86 5.21
N GLN A 141 15.13 15.85 5.64
CA GLN A 141 13.89 15.63 6.39
C GLN A 141 12.83 14.90 5.55
N TRP A 142 12.76 15.18 4.24
CA TRP A 142 11.95 14.39 3.30
C TRP A 142 12.35 12.92 3.29
N GLY A 143 13.66 12.65 3.19
CA GLY A 143 14.20 11.29 3.27
C GLY A 143 13.85 10.60 4.58
N THR A 144 14.19 11.23 5.71
CA THR A 144 13.99 10.65 7.05
C THR A 144 12.50 10.43 7.36
N GLY A 145 11.65 11.44 7.13
CA GLY A 145 10.22 11.34 7.44
C GLY A 145 9.47 10.31 6.56
N LEU A 146 9.79 10.22 5.26
CA LEU A 146 9.19 9.21 4.39
C LEU A 146 9.63 7.79 4.79
N THR A 147 10.92 7.58 5.04
CA THR A 147 11.45 6.28 5.50
C THR A 147 10.81 5.87 6.83
N ALA A 148 10.71 6.79 7.79
CA ALA A 148 10.11 6.52 9.10
C ALA A 148 8.63 6.13 8.99
N MET A 149 7.85 6.87 8.19
CA MET A 149 6.45 6.55 7.91
C MET A 149 6.29 5.18 7.23
N ARG A 150 7.09 4.87 6.21
CA ARG A 150 7.02 3.58 5.49
C ARG A 150 7.36 2.41 6.40
N SER A 151 8.30 2.59 7.34
CA SER A 151 8.60 1.61 8.38
C SER A 151 7.43 1.42 9.33
N ALA A 152 6.83 2.50 9.84
CA ALA A 152 5.68 2.46 10.73
C ALA A 152 4.46 1.79 10.06
N LEU A 153 4.15 2.17 8.82
CA LEU A 153 3.09 1.56 8.01
C LEU A 153 3.28 0.05 7.86
N THR A 154 4.50 -0.39 7.53
CA THR A 154 4.80 -1.83 7.37
C THR A 154 4.53 -2.58 8.68
N LYS A 155 4.94 -2.05 9.83
CA LYS A 155 4.68 -2.67 11.15
C LYS A 155 3.19 -2.72 11.51
N ALA A 156 2.37 -1.83 10.96
CA ALA A 156 0.95 -1.74 11.23
C ALA A 156 0.07 -2.53 10.23
N THR A 157 0.67 -3.29 9.31
CA THR A 157 -0.05 -3.97 8.23
C THR A 157 0.31 -5.45 8.14
N ASP A 158 -0.63 -6.25 7.65
CA ASP A 158 -0.52 -7.71 7.55
C ASP A 158 -0.08 -8.18 6.16
N ALA A 159 -0.37 -7.39 5.13
CA ALA A 159 0.00 -7.70 3.74
C ALA A 159 0.16 -6.40 2.93
N ARG A 160 0.86 -6.47 1.80
CA ARG A 160 1.07 -5.32 0.90
C ARG A 160 0.73 -5.67 -0.54
N VAL A 161 -0.05 -4.81 -1.20
CA VAL A 161 -0.29 -4.86 -2.64
C VAL A 161 0.47 -3.72 -3.31
N VAL A 162 1.21 -4.04 -4.37
CA VAL A 162 2.14 -3.13 -5.04
C VAL A 162 1.78 -3.01 -6.52
N LEU A 163 1.61 -1.79 -7.03
CA LEU A 163 1.31 -1.51 -8.43
C LEU A 163 1.84 -0.14 -8.89
N GLY A 164 2.37 -0.08 -10.11
CA GLY A 164 2.94 1.14 -10.69
C GLY A 164 4.24 1.60 -10.03
N GLY A 165 4.40 2.92 -9.88
CA GLY A 165 5.47 3.55 -9.11
C GLY A 165 6.46 4.36 -9.92
N ARG A 166 6.71 5.60 -9.48
CA ARG A 166 7.72 6.47 -10.08
C ARG A 166 9.13 5.96 -9.78
N VAL A 167 9.93 5.82 -10.83
CA VAL A 167 11.37 5.43 -10.76
C VAL A 167 12.32 6.63 -10.89
N ALA A 168 11.80 7.81 -11.23
CA ALA A 168 12.52 9.07 -11.30
C ALA A 168 11.67 10.21 -10.72
N GLY A 169 12.29 11.30 -10.30
CA GLY A 169 11.59 12.46 -9.73
C GLY A 169 10.82 12.16 -8.44
N TYR A 170 11.15 11.06 -7.76
CA TYR A 170 10.57 10.70 -6.47
C TYR A 170 11.20 11.50 -5.33
N LYS A 171 10.47 11.63 -4.23
CA LYS A 171 11.01 12.16 -2.96
C LYS A 171 11.46 11.01 -2.05
N GLY A 172 12.53 11.26 -1.30
CA GLY A 172 13.09 10.30 -0.36
C GLY A 172 14.37 9.63 -0.86
N ARG A 173 14.84 8.60 -0.14
CA ARG A 173 16.15 7.96 -0.38
C ARG A 173 16.16 7.01 -1.59
N MET A 174 14.99 6.49 -1.95
CA MET A 174 14.75 5.58 -3.07
C MET A 174 13.28 5.66 -3.49
N PRO A 175 12.86 5.06 -4.63
CA PRO A 175 11.45 4.99 -5.00
C PRO A 175 10.59 4.48 -3.85
N GLY A 176 9.42 5.09 -3.64
CA GLY A 176 8.60 4.77 -2.48
C GLY A 176 8.12 3.33 -2.43
N ILE A 177 7.67 2.83 -3.59
CA ILE A 177 7.28 1.43 -3.76
C ILE A 177 8.45 0.48 -3.48
N ALA A 178 9.67 0.83 -3.89
CA ALA A 178 10.85 0.01 -3.58
C ALA A 178 11.11 -0.05 -2.08
N GLU A 179 11.14 1.09 -1.38
CA GLU A 179 11.42 1.11 0.07
C GLU A 179 10.36 0.36 0.87
N GLU A 180 9.10 0.57 0.52
CA GLU A 180 7.98 -0.17 1.09
C GLU A 180 8.13 -1.67 0.85
N THR A 181 8.38 -2.08 -0.39
CA THR A 181 8.55 -3.51 -0.70
C THR A 181 9.73 -4.11 0.06
N LEU A 182 10.86 -3.41 0.20
CA LEU A 182 11.99 -3.85 1.02
C LEU A 182 11.62 -4.01 2.49
N PHE A 183 10.90 -3.06 3.08
CA PHE A 183 10.45 -3.20 4.47
C PHE A 183 9.54 -4.43 4.65
N ALA A 184 8.61 -4.67 3.72
CA ALA A 184 7.73 -5.82 3.77
C ALA A 184 8.50 -7.14 3.61
N LEU A 185 9.48 -7.19 2.70
CA LEU A 185 10.35 -8.36 2.50
C LEU A 185 11.14 -8.68 3.77
N HIS A 186 11.79 -7.67 4.39
CA HIS A 186 12.53 -7.85 5.64
C HIS A 186 11.63 -8.27 6.81
N ALA A 187 10.37 -7.86 6.81
CA ALA A 187 9.37 -8.25 7.80
C ALA A 187 8.71 -9.62 7.52
N ASN A 188 9.10 -10.31 6.43
CA ASN A 188 8.43 -11.53 5.93
C ASN A 188 6.92 -11.35 5.73
N GLN A 189 6.48 -10.13 5.43
CA GLN A 189 5.07 -9.82 5.20
C GLN A 189 4.67 -10.31 3.80
N PRO A 190 3.46 -10.88 3.62
CA PRO A 190 2.89 -11.17 2.30
C PRO A 190 2.89 -9.96 1.34
N ILE A 191 3.46 -10.13 0.14
CA ILE A 191 3.56 -9.09 -0.90
C ILE A 191 2.95 -9.57 -2.21
N PHE A 192 2.07 -8.76 -2.79
CA PHE A 192 1.43 -8.99 -4.08
C PHE A 192 1.92 -7.94 -5.07
N ILE A 193 2.68 -8.34 -6.08
CA ILE A 193 3.28 -7.43 -7.06
C ILE A 193 2.50 -7.49 -8.37
N LEU A 194 1.83 -6.40 -8.72
CA LEU A 194 1.11 -6.23 -9.98
C LEU A 194 2.02 -5.45 -10.95
N GLY A 195 3.07 -6.12 -11.44
CA GLY A 195 4.07 -5.54 -12.33
C GLY A 195 3.55 -5.24 -13.76
N GLY A 196 2.37 -5.75 -14.13
CA GLY A 196 1.76 -5.48 -15.44
C GLY A 196 1.43 -4.01 -15.68
N PHE A 197 1.35 -3.20 -14.61
CA PHE A 197 1.08 -1.75 -14.67
C PHE A 197 2.34 -0.88 -14.74
N GLY A 198 3.52 -1.48 -14.94
CA GLY A 198 4.76 -0.75 -15.13
C GLY A 198 5.41 -0.19 -13.85
N GLY A 199 6.40 0.66 -14.05
CA GLY A 199 7.06 1.43 -13.01
C GLY A 199 7.94 0.61 -12.07
N CYS A 200 8.07 1.10 -10.84
CA CYS A 200 8.88 0.45 -9.81
C CYS A 200 8.40 -0.98 -9.50
N ALA A 201 7.08 -1.24 -9.54
CA ALA A 201 6.53 -2.57 -9.36
C ALA A 201 7.03 -3.56 -10.43
N ARG A 202 7.10 -3.11 -11.69
CA ARG A 202 7.63 -3.90 -12.81
C ARG A 202 9.13 -4.16 -12.64
N ASP A 203 9.89 -3.14 -12.27
CA ASP A 203 11.34 -3.28 -12.02
C ASP A 203 11.65 -4.31 -10.95
N ILE A 204 10.93 -4.27 -9.82
CA ILE A 204 11.05 -5.26 -8.75
C ILE A 204 10.67 -6.65 -9.28
N ALA A 205 9.59 -6.76 -10.06
CA ALA A 205 9.17 -8.04 -10.63
C ALA A 205 10.20 -8.63 -11.60
N VAL A 206 10.93 -7.79 -12.35
CA VAL A 206 12.05 -8.21 -13.19
C VAL A 206 13.21 -8.72 -12.33
N ASP A 207 13.58 -7.98 -11.29
CA ASP A 207 14.71 -8.35 -10.42
C ASP A 207 14.46 -9.64 -9.62
N LEU A 208 13.20 -9.94 -9.29
CA LEU A 208 12.77 -11.22 -8.70
C LEU A 208 12.62 -12.36 -9.74
N GLY A 209 12.86 -12.10 -11.03
CA GLY A 209 12.73 -13.08 -12.10
C GLY A 209 11.27 -13.46 -12.45
N LEU A 210 10.28 -12.68 -12.00
CA LEU A 210 8.87 -12.94 -12.30
C LEU A 210 8.50 -12.53 -13.73
N VAL A 211 9.14 -11.47 -14.21
CA VAL A 211 8.91 -10.89 -15.54
C VAL A 211 10.23 -10.85 -16.31
N PRO A 212 10.26 -11.13 -17.63
CA PRO A 212 11.47 -10.97 -18.42
C PRO A 212 11.98 -9.53 -18.40
N ALA A 213 13.30 -9.36 -18.42
CA ALA A 213 13.97 -8.08 -18.56
C ALA A 213 13.87 -7.56 -20.02
N GLU A 214 12.66 -7.32 -20.49
CA GLU A 214 12.37 -6.75 -21.80
C GLU A 214 11.96 -5.29 -21.62
N GLY A 215 12.63 -4.35 -22.31
CA GLY A 215 12.23 -2.94 -22.32
C GLY A 215 13.13 -1.94 -21.57
N GLY A 216 14.35 -2.32 -21.17
CA GLY A 216 15.29 -1.43 -20.49
C GLY A 216 14.91 -1.19 -19.02
N SER A 217 15.79 -1.57 -18.11
CA SER A 217 15.59 -1.34 -16.68
C SER A 217 16.05 0.06 -16.29
N CYS A 218 15.22 0.84 -15.61
CA CYS A 218 15.66 2.11 -15.03
C CYS A 218 16.51 1.85 -13.78
N GLU A 219 17.75 2.31 -13.76
CA GLU A 219 18.57 2.26 -12.55
C GLU A 219 18.10 3.31 -11.54
N TRP A 220 17.84 2.89 -10.30
CA TRP A 220 17.47 3.76 -9.19
C TRP A 220 18.13 3.29 -7.89
N ALA A 221 18.27 4.22 -6.95
CA ALA A 221 19.01 3.99 -5.72
C ALA A 221 18.46 2.78 -4.93
N GLY A 222 19.32 1.80 -4.65
CA GLY A 222 19.00 0.62 -3.85
C GLY A 222 18.33 -0.54 -4.57
N ARG A 223 18.18 -0.48 -5.90
CA ARG A 223 17.64 -1.58 -6.73
C ARG A 223 18.36 -2.92 -6.53
N GLU A 224 19.67 -2.89 -6.37
CA GLU A 224 20.50 -4.08 -6.11
C GLU A 224 20.05 -4.93 -4.92
N ALA A 225 19.31 -4.36 -3.96
CA ALA A 225 18.75 -5.10 -2.84
C ALA A 225 17.79 -6.22 -3.28
N PHE A 226 17.10 -6.05 -4.41
CA PHE A 226 16.11 -7.01 -4.92
C PHE A 226 16.73 -8.16 -5.70
N LYS A 227 17.92 -8.00 -6.31
CA LYS A 227 18.59 -9.05 -7.09
C LYS A 227 18.96 -10.30 -6.28
N ARG A 228 18.98 -10.17 -4.94
CA ARG A 228 19.24 -11.29 -4.02
C ARG A 228 17.96 -11.98 -3.53
N MET A 229 16.80 -11.49 -3.94
CA MET A 229 15.49 -11.99 -3.54
C MET A 229 14.94 -12.91 -4.61
N THR A 230 14.07 -13.83 -4.21
CA THR A 230 13.42 -14.79 -5.10
C THR A 230 11.91 -14.68 -4.98
N PRO A 231 11.13 -15.27 -5.91
CA PRO A 231 9.67 -15.31 -5.80
C PRO A 231 9.15 -15.88 -4.48
N SER A 232 9.90 -16.81 -3.85
CA SER A 232 9.52 -17.38 -2.55
C SER A 232 9.58 -16.37 -1.41
N SER A 233 10.33 -15.27 -1.54
CA SER A 233 10.41 -14.20 -0.54
C SER A 233 9.11 -13.40 -0.42
N LEU A 234 8.18 -13.52 -1.38
CA LEU A 234 6.92 -12.78 -1.38
C LEU A 234 5.92 -13.25 -0.31
N ASN A 235 6.07 -14.47 0.21
CA ASN A 235 5.27 -15.00 1.34
C ASN A 235 3.75 -14.82 1.20
N ASN A 236 3.22 -14.81 -0.01
CA ASN A 236 1.83 -14.39 -0.28
C ASN A 236 0.85 -15.55 -0.51
N GLY A 237 1.30 -16.79 -0.31
CA GLY A 237 0.48 -18.01 -0.48
C GLY A 237 0.23 -18.42 -1.92
N LEU A 238 0.74 -17.67 -2.90
CA LEU A 238 0.72 -18.04 -4.31
C LEU A 238 1.91 -18.94 -4.66
N THR A 239 1.69 -19.82 -5.63
CA THR A 239 2.79 -20.56 -6.29
C THR A 239 3.67 -19.60 -7.11
N GLU A 240 4.85 -20.06 -7.51
CA GLU A 240 5.74 -19.24 -8.35
C GLU A 240 5.08 -18.88 -9.69
N ASP A 241 4.38 -19.82 -10.33
CA ASP A 241 3.65 -19.56 -11.59
C ASP A 241 2.48 -18.60 -11.42
N GLU A 242 1.75 -18.69 -10.31
CA GLU A 242 0.72 -17.71 -9.95
C GLU A 242 1.32 -16.32 -9.73
N ASN A 243 2.49 -16.24 -9.07
CA ASN A 243 3.21 -14.98 -8.90
C ASN A 243 3.73 -14.41 -10.21
N ARG A 244 4.24 -15.24 -11.14
CA ARG A 244 4.61 -14.80 -12.49
C ARG A 244 3.38 -14.29 -13.24
N THR A 245 2.24 -14.96 -13.10
CA THR A 245 0.98 -14.53 -13.74
C THR A 245 0.52 -13.18 -13.19
N LEU A 246 0.46 -13.04 -11.86
CA LEU A 246 0.09 -11.78 -11.20
C LEU A 246 1.02 -10.63 -11.58
N ALA A 247 2.32 -10.89 -11.64
CA ALA A 247 3.32 -9.87 -11.97
C ALA A 247 3.29 -9.41 -13.42
N ARG A 248 2.77 -10.23 -14.35
CA ARG A 248 2.72 -9.92 -15.79
C ARG A 248 1.39 -9.34 -16.24
N THR A 249 0.31 -9.68 -15.55
CA THR A 249 -1.03 -9.35 -16.02
C THR A 249 -1.37 -7.87 -15.86
N ALA A 250 -1.92 -7.28 -16.91
CA ALA A 250 -2.66 -6.01 -16.84
C ALA A 250 -4.18 -6.25 -16.80
N HIS A 251 -4.63 -7.51 -16.79
CA HIS A 251 -6.05 -7.85 -16.66
C HIS A 251 -6.49 -7.78 -15.20
N ILE A 252 -7.34 -6.81 -14.90
CA ILE A 252 -7.79 -6.48 -13.54
C ILE A 252 -8.41 -7.70 -12.86
N ASP A 253 -9.33 -8.41 -13.52
CA ASP A 253 -10.01 -9.58 -12.94
C ASP A 253 -9.03 -10.69 -12.54
N GLN A 254 -7.98 -10.91 -13.35
CA GLN A 254 -6.94 -11.90 -13.06
C GLN A 254 -6.10 -11.46 -11.88
N ALA A 255 -5.73 -10.17 -11.81
CA ALA A 255 -4.98 -9.62 -10.69
C ALA A 255 -5.77 -9.76 -9.38
N VAL A 256 -7.03 -9.33 -9.37
CA VAL A 256 -7.93 -9.44 -8.21
C VAL A 256 -8.07 -10.91 -7.76
N THR A 257 -8.32 -11.82 -8.70
CA THR A 257 -8.49 -13.25 -8.39
C THR A 257 -7.26 -13.82 -7.68
N LEU A 258 -6.06 -13.49 -8.16
CA LEU A 258 -4.81 -13.99 -7.58
C LEU A 258 -4.51 -13.31 -6.23
N VAL A 259 -4.73 -12.01 -6.10
CA VAL A 259 -4.59 -11.30 -4.81
C VAL A 259 -5.50 -11.94 -3.75
N LEU A 260 -6.79 -12.10 -4.04
CA LEU A 260 -7.73 -12.70 -3.10
C LEU A 260 -7.38 -14.15 -2.77
N ARG A 261 -6.96 -14.94 -3.78
CA ARG A 261 -6.53 -16.33 -3.58
C ARG A 261 -5.38 -16.41 -2.59
N GLY A 262 -4.34 -15.59 -2.74
CA GLY A 262 -3.20 -15.59 -1.82
C GLY A 262 -3.59 -15.13 -0.43
N MET A 263 -4.37 -14.05 -0.31
CA MET A 263 -4.87 -13.54 0.98
C MET A 263 -5.69 -14.59 1.74
N LEU A 264 -6.58 -15.31 1.04
CA LEU A 264 -7.40 -16.37 1.65
C LEU A 264 -6.57 -17.56 2.12
N LYS A 265 -5.57 -17.97 1.34
CA LYS A 265 -4.62 -19.01 1.78
C LYS A 265 -3.84 -18.57 3.03
N GLN A 266 -3.39 -17.32 3.08
CA GLN A 266 -2.71 -16.75 4.26
C GLN A 266 -3.62 -16.71 5.49
N ALA A 267 -4.89 -16.32 5.32
CA ALA A 267 -5.87 -16.33 6.40
C ALA A 267 -6.10 -17.74 6.94
N GLN A 268 -6.19 -18.75 6.06
CA GLN A 268 -6.39 -20.15 6.44
C GLN A 268 -5.19 -20.73 7.19
N VAL A 269 -3.95 -20.45 6.75
CA VAL A 269 -2.73 -20.90 7.45
C VAL A 269 -2.68 -20.36 8.88
N LEU A 270 -2.99 -19.07 9.07
CA LEU A 270 -2.96 -18.44 10.39
C LEU A 270 -4.09 -18.94 11.29
N HIS A 271 -5.27 -19.22 10.74
CA HIS A 271 -6.34 -19.89 11.48
C HIS A 271 -5.88 -21.26 12.00
N ASN A 272 -5.30 -22.09 11.14
CA ASN A 272 -4.84 -23.44 11.51
C ASN A 272 -3.74 -23.42 12.59
N GLN A 273 -2.81 -22.46 12.51
CA GLN A 273 -1.77 -22.28 13.53
C GLN A 273 -2.36 -21.90 14.90
N SER A 274 -3.36 -21.00 14.92
CA SER A 274 -4.01 -20.58 16.16
C SER A 274 -4.76 -21.71 16.88
N VAL A 275 -5.40 -22.60 16.11
CA VAL A 275 -6.13 -23.76 16.64
C VAL A 275 -5.17 -24.79 17.23
N SER A 276 -4.04 -25.05 16.56
CA SER A 276 -3.02 -25.99 17.04
C SER A 276 -2.36 -25.56 18.35
N VAL A 277 -2.15 -24.25 18.57
CA VAL A 277 -1.57 -23.71 19.81
C VAL A 277 -2.58 -23.75 20.96
N ALA A 278 -3.87 -23.56 20.68
CA ALA A 278 -4.92 -23.65 21.70
C ALA A 278 -5.23 -25.09 22.15
N GLN A 279 -4.80 -26.09 21.38
CA GLN A 279 -5.00 -27.53 21.66
C GLN A 279 -3.77 -28.21 22.30
N ALA A 280 -2.65 -27.48 22.45
CA ALA A 280 -1.41 -27.94 23.08
C ALA A 280 -1.28 -27.36 24.50
#